data_AF-A0A662UIL6-F1
#
_entry.id   AF-A0A662UIL6-F1
#
_cell.length_a   1.000
_cell.length_b   1.000
_cell.length_c   1.000
_cell.angle_alpha   90.00
_cell.angle_beta   90.00
_cell.angle_gamma   90.00
#
_symmetry.space_group_name_H-M   'P 1'
#
loop_
_entity.id
_entity.type
_entity.pdbx_description
1 polymer ?
#
loop_
_entity_poly.entity_id
_entity_poly.type
_entity_poly.pdbx_seq_one_letter_code
_entity_poly.pdbx_strand_id
1 'polypeptide(L)'
;MPGKTTRSIAGLLKSFQWFVNAISKPAYKLYEAWLWSQISDGPFPKHVAIIPDGNRRWAQYAGKDYKYGHEVGYLKLKEVLNWLWELN
;
A
#
# COMPACT_ATOMS: atom_id res chain seq x y z
N MET A 1 -11.90 41.29 -7.71
CA MET A 1 -11.93 40.34 -6.57
C MET A 1 -12.73 39.11 -6.97
N PRO A 2 -12.14 37.92 -7.15
CA PRO A 2 -12.89 36.65 -7.17
C PRO A 2 -12.75 35.98 -5.78
N GLY A 3 -13.75 35.45 -5.09
CA GLY A 3 -15.05 34.91 -5.49
C GLY A 3 -15.16 33.51 -4.87
N LYS A 4 -15.93 33.37 -3.79
CA LYS A 4 -15.90 32.27 -2.80
C LYS A 4 -16.47 30.91 -3.28
N THR A 5 -16.09 30.39 -4.44
CA THR A 5 -16.74 29.20 -5.06
C THR A 5 -15.94 27.89 -4.91
N THR A 6 -14.64 27.94 -4.57
CA THR A 6 -13.75 26.77 -4.55
C THR A 6 -13.96 25.80 -3.37
N ARG A 7 -14.69 26.20 -2.31
CA ARG A 7 -14.84 25.39 -1.08
C ARG A 7 -15.86 24.24 -1.17
N SER A 8 -16.83 24.30 -2.08
CA SER A 8 -17.96 23.34 -2.14
C SER A 8 -17.57 21.97 -2.74
N ILE A 9 -16.86 21.97 -3.87
CA ILE A 9 -16.47 20.74 -4.60
C ILE A 9 -15.46 19.92 -3.80
N ALA A 10 -14.50 20.58 -3.14
CA ALA A 10 -13.52 19.92 -2.29
C ALA A 10 -14.15 19.20 -1.08
N GLY A 11 -15.29 19.71 -0.57
CA GLY A 11 -16.06 19.05 0.48
C GLY A 11 -16.74 17.78 -0.02
N LEU A 12 -17.37 17.84 -1.20
CA LEU A 12 -18.05 16.70 -1.82
C LEU A 12 -17.08 15.54 -2.13
N LEU A 13 -15.89 15.85 -2.66
CA LEU A 13 -14.83 14.86 -2.93
C LEU A 13 -14.31 14.21 -1.65
N LYS A 14 -14.16 14.98 -0.56
CA LYS A 14 -13.77 14.42 0.75
C LYS A 14 -14.84 13.50 1.33
N SER A 15 -16.11 13.88 1.24
CA SER A 15 -17.24 13.05 1.68
C SER A 15 -17.33 11.76 0.88
N PHE A 16 -17.14 11.82 -0.44
CA PHE A 16 -17.09 10.64 -1.29
C PHE A 16 -15.89 9.74 -0.96
N GLN A 17 -14.69 10.33 -0.80
CA GLN A 17 -13.50 9.56 -0.43
C GLN A 17 -13.65 8.91 0.95
N TRP A 18 -14.26 9.60 1.91
CA TRP A 18 -14.58 9.02 3.22
C TRP A 18 -15.52 7.82 3.09
N PHE A 19 -16.58 7.94 2.28
CA PHE A 19 -17.52 6.84 2.03
C PHE A 19 -16.85 5.65 1.37
N VAL A 20 -16.06 5.89 0.32
CA VAL A 20 -15.26 4.85 -0.34
C VAL A 20 -14.32 4.17 0.66
N ASN A 21 -13.64 4.93 1.51
CA ASN A 21 -12.76 4.38 2.54
C ASN A 21 -13.53 3.61 3.63
N ALA A 22 -14.74 4.06 3.98
CA ALA A 22 -15.59 3.43 4.98
C ALA A 22 -16.06 2.04 4.52
N ILE A 23 -16.27 1.84 3.22
CA ILE A 23 -16.65 0.56 2.63
C ILE A 23 -15.42 -0.29 2.27
N SER A 24 -14.36 0.32 1.73
CA SER A 24 -13.19 -0.42 1.27
C SER A 24 -12.42 -1.07 2.42
N LYS A 25 -12.27 -0.38 3.55
CA LYS A 25 -11.56 -0.93 4.73
C LYS A 25 -12.15 -2.25 5.25
N PRO A 26 -13.45 -2.36 5.55
CA PRO A 26 -14.03 -3.62 5.99
C PRO A 26 -14.00 -4.67 4.88
N ALA A 27 -14.18 -4.28 3.61
CA ALA A 27 -14.06 -5.20 2.48
C ALA A 27 -12.65 -5.81 2.38
N TYR A 28 -11.60 -4.99 2.49
CA TYR A 28 -10.20 -5.46 2.51
C TYR A 28 -9.93 -6.34 3.73
N LYS A 29 -10.43 -6.00 4.91
CA LYS A 29 -10.26 -6.83 6.11
C LYS A 29 -10.91 -8.21 5.97
N LEU A 30 -12.10 -8.29 5.38
CA LEU A 30 -12.77 -9.55 5.08
C LEU A 30 -12.00 -10.36 4.03
N TYR A 31 -11.50 -9.69 3.00
CA TYR A 31 -10.68 -10.31 1.96
C TYR A 31 -9.37 -10.89 2.53
N GLU A 32 -8.67 -10.15 3.38
CA GLU A 32 -7.47 -10.61 4.08
C GLU A 32 -7.76 -11.83 4.98
N ALA A 33 -8.86 -11.80 5.75
CA ALA A 33 -9.27 -12.94 6.57
C ALA A 33 -9.58 -14.19 5.73
N TRP A 34 -10.22 -14.00 4.58
CA TRP A 34 -10.50 -15.08 3.64
C TRP A 34 -9.22 -15.65 3.02
N LEU A 35 -8.29 -14.79 2.56
CA LEU A 35 -6.98 -15.23 2.07
C LEU A 35 -6.20 -16.01 3.14
N TRP A 36 -6.21 -15.52 4.39
CA TRP A 36 -5.55 -16.20 5.49
C TRP A 36 -6.13 -17.60 5.73
N SER A 37 -7.46 -17.74 5.74
CA SER A 37 -8.11 -19.05 5.93
C SER A 37 -7.79 -20.09 4.86
N GLN A 38 -7.31 -19.67 3.68
CA GLN A 38 -6.90 -20.60 2.62
C GLN A 38 -5.50 -21.18 2.82
N ILE A 39 -4.64 -20.49 3.58
CA ILE A 39 -3.23 -20.82 3.69
C ILE A 39 -2.79 -21.14 5.13
N SER A 40 -3.59 -20.79 6.15
CA SER A 40 -3.20 -20.89 7.56
C SER A 40 -2.89 -22.32 8.03
N ASP A 41 -3.56 -23.32 7.44
CA ASP A 41 -3.36 -24.74 7.79
C ASP A 41 -2.34 -25.43 6.85
N GLY A 42 -1.75 -24.67 5.92
CA GLY A 42 -0.77 -25.16 4.96
C GLY A 42 0.68 -25.15 5.48
N PRO A 43 1.63 -25.71 4.71
CA PRO A 43 3.04 -25.70 5.09
C PRO A 43 3.61 -24.27 5.05
N PHE A 44 4.28 -23.87 6.14
CA PHE A 44 4.96 -22.58 6.21
C PHE A 44 6.33 -22.61 5.48
N PRO A 45 6.66 -21.60 4.65
CA PRO A 45 7.93 -21.56 3.94
C PRO A 45 9.12 -21.37 4.89
N LYS A 46 10.16 -22.19 4.75
CA LYS A 46 11.38 -22.12 5.58
C LYS A 46 12.44 -21.15 5.04
N HIS A 47 12.35 -20.76 3.77
CA HIS A 47 13.30 -19.88 3.11
C HIS A 47 12.60 -19.07 2.02
N VAL A 48 12.80 -17.75 2.03
CA VAL A 48 12.20 -16.80 1.08
C VAL A 48 13.31 -15.95 0.47
N ALA A 49 13.41 -15.94 -0.86
CA ALA A 49 14.33 -15.08 -1.61
C ALA A 49 13.55 -13.92 -2.23
N ILE A 50 14.06 -12.69 -2.09
CA ILE A 50 13.42 -11.47 -2.62
C ILE A 50 14.38 -10.77 -3.57
N ILE A 51 13.90 -10.41 -4.76
CA ILE A 51 14.63 -9.60 -5.74
C ILE A 51 13.95 -8.22 -5.79
N PRO A 52 14.48 -7.19 -5.10
CA PRO A 52 13.89 -5.85 -5.07
C PRO A 52 14.20 -5.07 -6.37
N ASP A 53 13.54 -5.45 -7.46
CA ASP A 53 13.64 -4.76 -8.76
C ASP A 53 12.56 -3.68 -8.93
N GLY A 54 12.76 -2.78 -9.91
CA GLY A 54 11.74 -1.84 -10.36
C GLY A 54 11.77 -0.48 -9.67
N ASN A 55 12.61 -0.28 -8.66
CA ASN A 55 12.71 0.98 -7.90
C ASN A 55 12.92 2.21 -8.78
N ARG A 56 13.74 2.09 -9.83
CA ARG A 56 13.96 3.17 -10.82
C ARG A 56 12.72 3.47 -11.65
N ARG A 57 12.01 2.43 -12.12
CA ARG A 57 10.77 2.57 -12.90
C ARG A 57 9.65 3.18 -12.04
N TRP A 58 9.53 2.73 -10.79
CA TRP A 58 8.59 3.29 -9.83
C TRP A 58 8.86 4.78 -9.57
N ALA A 59 10.12 5.17 -9.36
CA ALA A 59 10.48 6.58 -9.17
C ALA A 59 10.12 7.45 -10.38
N GLN A 60 10.36 6.95 -11.61
CA GLN A 60 9.96 7.65 -12.83
C GLN A 60 8.45 7.87 -12.89
N TYR A 61 7.64 6.85 -12.61
CA TYR A 61 6.17 6.99 -12.57
C TYR A 61 5.69 7.92 -11.46
N ALA A 62 6.43 8.01 -10.35
CA ALA A 62 6.14 8.93 -9.26
C ALA A 62 6.65 10.38 -9.53
N GLY A 63 7.31 10.64 -10.67
CA GLY A 63 7.93 11.94 -10.95
C GLY A 63 9.09 12.28 -10.02
N LYS A 64 9.82 11.26 -9.55
CA LYS A 64 10.92 11.36 -8.59
C LYS A 64 12.24 10.89 -9.23
N ASP A 65 13.35 11.30 -8.63
CA ASP A 65 14.67 10.84 -9.06
C ASP A 65 14.95 9.39 -8.64
N TYR A 66 15.97 8.79 -9.24
CA TYR A 66 16.32 7.39 -9.01
C TYR A 66 16.82 7.11 -7.58
N LYS A 67 17.47 8.07 -6.91
CA LYS A 67 17.97 7.91 -5.53
C LYS A 67 16.78 7.78 -4.57
N TYR A 68 15.75 8.60 -4.77
CA TYR A 68 14.49 8.47 -4.03
C TYR A 68 13.85 7.08 -4.23
N GLY A 69 13.87 6.56 -5.45
CA GLY A 69 13.42 5.19 -5.73
C GLY A 69 14.19 4.13 -4.95
N HIS A 70 15.52 4.25 -4.87
CA HIS A 70 16.34 3.32 -4.09
C HIS A 70 16.07 3.41 -2.58
N GLU A 71 15.87 4.61 -2.04
CA GLU A 71 15.53 4.81 -0.63
C GLU A 71 14.17 4.18 -0.29
N VAL A 72 13.14 4.45 -1.09
CA VAL A 72 11.81 3.85 -0.88
C VAL A 72 11.86 2.33 -1.05
N GLY A 73 12.62 1.85 -2.04
CA GLY A 73 12.83 0.41 -2.25
C GLY A 73 13.48 -0.27 -1.03
N TYR A 74 14.49 0.36 -0.43
CA TYR A 74 15.11 -0.12 0.81
C TYR A 74 14.11 -0.16 1.97
N LEU A 75 13.34 0.91 2.18
CA LEU A 75 12.35 0.96 3.26
C LEU A 75 11.28 -0.12 3.09
N LYS A 76 10.81 -0.34 1.86
CA LYS A 76 9.83 -1.39 1.55
C LYS A 76 10.42 -2.79 1.77
N LEU A 77 11.66 -3.03 1.36
CA LEU A 77 12.33 -4.30 1.63
C LEU A 77 12.45 -4.54 3.15
N LYS A 78 12.84 -3.53 3.92
CA LYS A 78 12.92 -3.62 5.39
C LYS A 78 11.57 -3.97 6.02
N GLU A 79 10.49 -3.35 5.57
CA GLU A 79 9.12 -3.64 6.02
C GLU A 79 8.73 -5.10 5.74
N VAL A 80 9.00 -5.59 4.53
CA VAL A 80 8.71 -6.98 4.16
C VAL A 80 9.54 -7.97 4.99
N LEU A 81 10.82 -7.67 5.24
CA LEU A 81 11.67 -8.50 6.10
C LEU A 81 11.16 -8.55 7.54
N ASN A 82 10.65 -7.43 8.07
CA ASN A 82 10.01 -7.41 9.39
C ASN A 82 8.76 -8.29 9.43
N TRP A 83 7.91 -8.26 8.39
CA TRP A 83 6.75 -9.15 8.32
C TRP A 83 7.15 -10.63 8.33
N LEU A 84 8.17 -10.99 7.53
CA LEU A 84 8.69 -12.36 7.51
C LEU A 84 9.25 -12.79 8.87
N TRP A 85 9.84 -11.86 9.62
CA TRP A 85 10.34 -12.10 10.97
C TRP A 85 9.22 -12.27 12.00
N GLU A 86 8.17 -11.47 11.91
CA GLU A 86 7.00 -11.55 12.80
C GLU A 86 6.14 -12.80 12.56
N LEU A 87 6.17 -13.35 11.34
CA LEU A 87 5.44 -14.56 10.96
C LEU A 87 6.17 -15.86 11.30
N ASN A 88 7.45 -15.80 11.67
CA ASN A 88 8.27 -16.95 12.02
C ASN A 88 8.08 -17.39 13.48
#